data_AF-A0A916DEH7-F1
#
_entry.id   AF-A0A916DEH7-F1
#
_cell.length_a   1.000
_cell.length_b   1.000
_cell.length_c   1.000
_cell.angle_alpha   90.00
_cell.angle_beta   90.00
_cell.angle_gamma   90.00
#
_symmetry.space_group_name_H-M   'P 1'
#
loop_
_entity.id
_entity.type
_entity.pdbx_description
1 polymer ?
#
loop_
_entity_poly.entity_id
_entity_poly.type
_entity_poly.pdbx_seq_one_letter_code
_entity_poly.pdbx_strand_id
1 'polypeptide(L)'
;MAVTAQETFEYHRRGRPGKIEVVPTKPMITQRDLSLAYTPGVADVVLEIERRPEAAYEMTAKANLVAVISNGTAILGLGDRGALASKPVMEGKGVLFKRFADVDVFDIEVDTHDPHEIIRVVKAIAPTFGGINLEDIKSPECFFIEQTLQEQLDIPVFHDDQHGTAIIASAALLNVLEVTGKQIDQIKVVFSGAGAAAIATANMFVSIGVPRQNIWMTDIAGLVYH
;
A
#
# COMPACT_ATOMS: atom_id res chain seq x y z
N MET A 1 9.85 -5.50 -25.38
CA MET A 1 11.28 -5.85 -25.32
C MET A 1 11.52 -6.62 -24.04
N ALA A 2 12.39 -7.63 -24.06
CA ALA A 2 12.78 -8.34 -22.83
C ALA A 2 13.78 -7.47 -22.05
N VAL A 3 13.57 -7.33 -20.73
CA VAL A 3 14.48 -6.61 -19.82
C VAL A 3 15.51 -7.60 -19.29
N THR A 4 16.80 -7.26 -19.35
CA THR A 4 17.88 -8.08 -18.79
C THR A 4 18.15 -7.76 -17.32
N ALA A 5 18.74 -8.72 -16.60
CA ALA A 5 19.15 -8.50 -15.21
C ALA A 5 20.21 -7.38 -15.12
N GLN A 6 21.15 -7.32 -16.06
CA GLN A 6 22.18 -6.30 -16.06
C GLN A 6 21.59 -4.90 -16.26
N GLU A 7 20.65 -4.73 -17.20
CA GLU A 7 19.93 -3.45 -17.37
C GLU A 7 19.19 -3.04 -16.10
N THR A 8 18.55 -4.00 -15.42
CA THR A 8 17.84 -3.75 -14.15
C THR A 8 18.80 -3.31 -13.05
N PHE A 9 19.93 -4.00 -12.89
CA PHE A 9 20.94 -3.62 -11.89
C PHE A 9 21.54 -2.25 -12.16
N GLU A 10 21.87 -1.96 -13.42
CA GLU A 10 22.37 -0.65 -13.82
C GLU A 10 21.34 0.45 -13.58
N TYR A 11 20.06 0.19 -13.87
CA TYR A 11 18.97 1.12 -13.57
C TYR A 11 18.91 1.49 -12.08
N HIS A 12 19.09 0.53 -11.18
CA HIS A 12 19.06 0.76 -9.73
C HIS A 12 20.35 1.34 -9.14
N ARG A 13 21.49 1.24 -9.84
CA ARG A 13 22.82 1.65 -9.33
C ARG A 13 23.31 2.98 -9.90
N ARG A 14 22.98 3.28 -11.16
CA ARG A 14 23.62 4.35 -11.92
C ARG A 14 23.17 5.73 -11.42
N GLY A 15 24.15 6.60 -11.13
CA GLY A 15 23.89 7.94 -10.60
C GLY A 15 23.70 7.89 -9.08
N ARG A 16 22.51 8.21 -8.60
CA ARG A 16 22.11 8.04 -7.20
C ARG A 16 21.44 6.68 -7.05
N PRO A 17 21.97 5.74 -6.24
CA PRO A 17 21.33 4.44 -6.04
C PRO A 17 19.93 4.54 -5.43
N GLY A 18 19.10 3.55 -5.76
CA GLY A 18 17.68 3.54 -5.39
C GLY A 18 16.82 4.38 -6.34
N LYS A 19 15.53 4.49 -6.03
CA LYS A 19 14.56 5.14 -6.93
C LYS A 19 13.89 6.38 -6.34
N ILE A 20 14.26 6.76 -5.13
CA ILE A 20 13.62 7.83 -4.38
C ILE A 20 14.64 8.82 -3.79
N GLU A 21 14.16 10.03 -3.52
CA GLU A 21 14.91 11.04 -2.77
C GLU A 21 13.94 11.96 -2.02
N VAL A 22 14.45 12.65 -0.99
CA VAL A 22 13.71 13.68 -0.25
C VAL A 22 14.25 15.04 -0.65
N VAL A 23 13.36 15.91 -1.13
CA VAL A 23 13.71 17.25 -1.59
C VAL A 23 12.87 18.28 -0.81
N PRO A 24 13.47 19.35 -0.26
CA PRO A 24 12.72 20.41 0.40
C PRO A 24 11.76 21.13 -0.56
N THR A 25 10.56 21.45 -0.09
CA THR A 25 9.54 22.16 -0.88
C THR A 25 9.51 23.66 -0.63
N LYS A 26 10.22 24.15 0.40
CA LYS A 26 10.30 25.57 0.77
C LYS A 26 11.71 26.13 0.54
N PRO A 27 11.86 27.44 0.26
CA PRO A 27 13.18 28.07 0.17
C PRO A 27 13.98 27.87 1.46
N MET A 28 15.29 27.72 1.34
CA MET A 28 16.24 27.54 2.45
C MET A 28 17.52 28.34 2.21
N ILE A 29 17.41 29.50 1.53
CA ILE A 29 18.56 30.23 0.99
C ILE A 29 19.02 31.33 1.95
N THR A 30 18.06 32.00 2.59
CA THR A 30 18.34 33.15 3.46
C THR A 30 18.29 32.77 4.94
N GLN A 31 18.90 33.61 5.79
CA GLN A 31 18.74 33.48 7.24
C GLN A 31 17.27 33.51 7.66
N ARG A 32 16.45 34.35 7.00
CA ARG A 32 15.02 34.41 7.26
C ARG A 32 14.33 33.09 6.94
N ASP A 33 14.65 32.47 5.80
CA ASP A 33 14.08 31.18 5.41
C ASP A 33 14.42 30.10 6.44
N LEU A 34 15.67 30.03 6.87
CA LEU A 34 16.13 29.09 7.90
C LEU A 34 15.44 29.31 9.25
N SER A 35 15.24 30.58 9.64
CA SER A 35 14.51 30.94 10.86
C SER A 35 13.03 30.56 10.82
N LEU A 36 12.42 30.51 9.64
CA LEU A 36 11.03 30.08 9.46
C LEU A 36 10.90 28.55 9.39
N ALA A 37 11.82 27.89 8.67
CA ALA A 37 11.79 26.44 8.48
C ALA A 37 12.22 25.66 9.74
N TYR A 38 12.99 26.30 10.62
CA TYR A 38 13.49 25.69 11.85
C TYR A 38 13.42 26.70 13.01
N THR A 39 14.48 26.83 13.80
CA THR A 39 14.46 27.71 14.97
C THR A 39 14.65 29.18 14.57
N PRO A 40 13.89 30.13 15.15
CA PRO A 40 12.85 29.93 16.17
C PRO A 40 11.42 29.69 15.63
N GLY A 41 11.14 29.97 14.36
CA GLY A 41 9.77 30.06 13.82
C GLY A 41 8.98 28.76 13.85
N VAL A 42 9.62 27.60 13.73
CA VAL A 42 8.94 26.29 13.79
C VAL A 42 8.22 26.05 15.12
N ALA A 43 8.65 26.72 16.20
CA ALA A 43 8.01 26.61 17.51
C ALA A 43 6.54 27.06 17.47
N ASP A 44 6.21 28.08 16.67
CA ASP A 44 4.84 28.56 16.54
C ASP A 44 3.93 27.50 15.88
N VAL A 45 4.46 26.76 14.89
CA VAL A 45 3.73 25.65 14.24
C VAL A 45 3.53 24.48 15.22
N VAL A 46 4.53 24.16 16.03
CA VAL A 46 4.41 23.11 17.06
C VAL A 46 3.31 23.45 18.07
N LEU A 47 3.30 24.67 18.59
CA LEU A 47 2.30 25.13 19.57
C LEU A 47 0.89 25.21 18.96
N GLU A 48 0.78 25.54 17.68
CA GLU A 48 -0.51 25.51 16.98
C GLU A 48 -1.04 24.09 16.82
N ILE A 49 -0.20 23.13 16.40
CA ILE A 49 -0.59 21.71 16.29
C ILE A 49 -0.93 21.11 17.66
N GLU A 50 -0.22 21.48 18.72
CA GLU A 50 -0.56 21.06 20.09
C GLU A 50 -1.98 21.49 20.49
N ARG A 51 -2.38 22.72 20.13
CA ARG A 51 -3.73 23.24 20.41
C ARG A 51 -4.78 22.67 19.46
N ARG A 52 -4.39 22.43 18.22
CA ARG A 52 -5.26 22.09 17.09
C ARG A 52 -4.62 20.97 16.25
N PRO A 53 -4.74 19.69 16.67
CA PRO A 53 -4.02 18.58 16.03
C PRO A 53 -4.28 18.44 14.52
N GLU A 54 -5.46 18.83 14.03
CA GLU A 54 -5.79 18.81 12.62
C GLU A 54 -4.96 19.80 11.78
N ALA A 55 -4.38 20.84 12.40
CA ALA A 55 -3.45 21.75 11.74
C ALA A 55 -2.22 21.03 11.17
N ALA A 56 -1.92 19.80 11.63
CA ALA A 56 -0.90 18.96 11.03
C ALA A 56 -1.16 18.68 9.53
N TYR A 57 -2.43 18.59 9.11
CA TYR A 57 -2.78 18.43 7.69
C TYR A 57 -2.59 19.72 6.88
N GLU A 58 -2.62 20.89 7.52
CA GLU A 58 -2.45 22.19 6.87
C GLU A 58 -0.96 22.61 6.80
N MET A 59 -0.20 22.30 7.85
CA MET A 59 1.13 22.87 8.08
C MET A 59 2.28 21.87 7.94
N THR A 60 1.99 20.59 7.64
CA THR A 60 2.99 19.55 7.44
C THR A 60 2.73 18.75 6.16
N ALA A 61 3.63 17.83 5.82
CA ALA A 61 3.44 16.92 4.69
C ALA A 61 2.36 15.85 4.94
N LYS A 62 1.84 15.70 6.17
CA LYS A 62 0.90 14.62 6.56
C LYS A 62 -0.27 14.45 5.59
N ALA A 63 -0.83 15.54 5.07
CA ALA A 63 -1.97 15.48 4.15
C ALA A 63 -1.69 14.76 2.82
N ASN A 64 -0.43 14.74 2.37
CA ASN A 64 -0.04 14.11 1.10
C ASN A 64 0.91 12.91 1.28
N LEU A 65 1.23 12.55 2.52
CA LEU A 65 2.25 11.55 2.82
C LEU A 65 1.63 10.21 3.21
N VAL A 66 1.96 9.15 2.46
CA VAL A 66 1.52 7.77 2.71
C VAL A 66 2.71 6.92 3.15
N ALA A 67 2.49 6.02 4.10
CA ALA A 67 3.47 4.98 4.43
C ALA A 67 3.22 3.74 3.58
N VAL A 68 4.23 3.26 2.85
CA VAL A 68 4.19 1.92 2.25
C VAL A 68 4.89 0.96 3.21
N ILE A 69 4.12 0.08 3.83
CA ILE A 69 4.57 -0.81 4.91
C ILE A 69 4.62 -2.25 4.39
N SER A 70 5.77 -2.90 4.58
CA SER A 70 5.94 -4.32 4.29
C SER A 70 6.89 -4.98 5.28
N ASN A 71 6.75 -6.28 5.48
CA ASN A 71 7.77 -7.11 6.12
C ASN A 71 8.48 -8.07 5.14
N GLY A 72 8.17 -7.97 3.85
CA GLY A 72 8.81 -8.75 2.79
C GLY A 72 8.47 -10.25 2.80
N THR A 73 7.35 -10.64 3.41
CA THR A 73 6.95 -12.05 3.54
C THR A 73 6.22 -12.62 2.33
N ALA A 74 5.75 -11.77 1.41
CA ALA A 74 5.07 -12.19 0.19
C ALA A 74 5.46 -11.34 -1.03
N ILE A 75 6.76 -11.13 -1.23
CA ILE A 75 7.27 -10.24 -2.29
C ILE A 75 6.96 -10.81 -3.66
N LEU A 76 6.00 -10.22 -4.38
CA LEU A 76 5.61 -10.64 -5.72
C LEU A 76 5.29 -12.16 -5.76
N GLY A 77 5.88 -12.89 -6.72
CA GLY A 77 5.84 -14.37 -6.76
C GLY A 77 7.05 -15.04 -6.10
N LEU A 78 7.88 -14.29 -5.37
CA LEU A 78 9.13 -14.79 -4.77
C LEU A 78 8.94 -15.32 -3.36
N GLY A 79 7.80 -15.04 -2.74
CA GLY A 79 7.50 -15.42 -1.35
C GLY A 79 8.30 -14.61 -0.35
N ASP A 80 8.60 -15.22 0.78
CA ASP A 80 9.34 -14.58 1.86
C ASP A 80 10.83 -14.43 1.50
N ARG A 81 11.28 -13.18 1.38
CA ARG A 81 12.71 -12.82 1.23
C ARG A 81 13.17 -11.84 2.31
N GLY A 82 12.31 -11.54 3.28
CA GLY A 82 12.56 -10.59 4.35
C GLY A 82 12.48 -9.12 3.94
N ALA A 83 12.38 -8.27 4.96
CA ALA A 83 12.19 -6.83 4.89
C ALA A 83 13.23 -6.13 3.99
N LEU A 84 14.53 -6.40 4.16
CA LEU A 84 15.56 -5.71 3.36
C LEU A 84 15.44 -6.02 1.86
N ALA A 85 15.07 -7.26 1.49
CA ALA A 85 14.94 -7.66 0.10
C ALA A 85 13.67 -7.10 -0.57
N SER A 86 12.65 -6.69 0.22
CA SER A 86 11.44 -6.05 -0.30
C SER A 86 11.68 -4.58 -0.69
N LYS A 87 12.71 -3.94 -0.16
CA LYS A 87 12.99 -2.51 -0.35
C LYS A 87 12.91 -2.02 -1.81
N PRO A 88 13.51 -2.72 -2.81
CA PRO A 88 13.36 -2.30 -4.20
C PRO A 88 11.90 -2.31 -4.67
N VAL A 89 11.04 -3.20 -4.17
CA VAL A 89 9.61 -3.20 -4.55
C VAL A 89 8.90 -2.02 -3.90
N MET A 90 9.16 -1.75 -2.61
CA MET A 90 8.53 -0.67 -1.87
C MET A 90 8.90 0.72 -2.40
N GLU A 91 10.18 0.96 -2.71
CA GLU A 91 10.60 2.17 -3.43
C GLU A 91 9.87 2.30 -4.78
N GLY A 92 9.63 1.16 -5.45
CA GLY A 92 8.87 1.11 -6.70
C GLY A 92 7.44 1.59 -6.51
N LYS A 93 6.75 1.11 -5.47
CA LYS A 93 5.41 1.58 -5.09
C LYS A 93 5.41 3.08 -4.82
N GLY A 94 6.40 3.59 -4.08
CA GLY A 94 6.55 5.03 -3.85
C GLY A 94 6.66 5.85 -5.15
N VAL A 95 7.46 5.39 -6.11
CA VAL A 95 7.55 6.03 -7.44
C VAL A 95 6.22 6.02 -8.18
N LEU A 96 5.44 4.93 -8.10
CA LEU A 96 4.13 4.84 -8.75
C LEU A 96 3.11 5.81 -8.11
N PHE A 97 3.02 5.84 -6.78
CA PHE A 97 2.19 6.80 -6.04
C PHE A 97 2.50 8.23 -6.46
N LYS A 98 3.78 8.61 -6.47
CA LYS A 98 4.18 9.96 -6.85
C LYS A 98 3.90 10.25 -8.32
N ARG A 99 4.25 9.33 -9.22
CA ARG A 99 4.18 9.57 -10.66
C ARG A 99 2.74 9.68 -11.18
N PHE A 100 1.83 8.89 -10.63
CA PHE A 100 0.46 8.76 -11.15
C PHE A 100 -0.59 9.53 -10.33
N ALA A 101 -0.32 9.85 -9.07
CA ALA A 101 -1.28 10.51 -8.18
C ALA A 101 -0.71 11.71 -7.41
N ASP A 102 0.56 12.07 -7.61
CA ASP A 102 1.28 13.12 -6.85
C ASP A 102 1.31 12.90 -5.32
N VAL A 103 1.19 11.64 -4.89
CA VAL A 103 1.25 11.26 -3.46
C VAL A 103 2.70 11.03 -3.04
N ASP A 104 3.12 11.66 -1.95
CA ASP A 104 4.45 11.46 -1.37
C ASP A 104 4.46 10.18 -0.52
N VAL A 105 5.58 9.45 -0.56
CA VAL A 105 5.67 8.15 0.11
C VAL A 105 6.97 8.04 0.91
N PHE A 106 6.86 7.46 2.11
CA PHE A 106 7.97 6.74 2.73
C PHE A 106 7.67 5.25 2.75
N ASP A 107 8.59 4.48 2.19
CA ASP A 107 8.65 3.03 2.37
C ASP A 107 9.27 2.69 3.73
N ILE A 108 8.64 1.76 4.45
CA ILE A 108 9.07 1.31 5.76
C ILE A 108 9.01 -0.22 5.78
N GLU A 109 10.19 -0.81 5.70
CA GLU A 109 10.40 -2.25 5.82
C GLU A 109 10.55 -2.65 7.31
N VAL A 110 9.57 -3.38 7.84
CA VAL A 110 9.55 -3.83 9.23
C VAL A 110 10.10 -5.26 9.30
N ASP A 111 11.28 -5.44 9.88
CA ASP A 111 11.98 -6.73 9.95
C ASP A 111 11.42 -7.62 11.07
N THR A 112 10.20 -8.12 10.86
CA THR A 112 9.52 -9.04 11.78
C THR A 112 8.52 -9.94 11.06
N HIS A 113 8.37 -11.16 11.57
CA HIS A 113 7.31 -12.08 11.17
C HIS A 113 6.10 -12.04 12.12
N ASP A 114 6.19 -11.32 13.25
CA ASP A 114 5.09 -11.20 14.20
C ASP A 114 4.09 -10.12 13.75
N PRO A 115 2.84 -10.48 13.41
CA PRO A 115 1.84 -9.50 13.01
C PRO A 115 1.54 -8.47 14.11
N HIS A 116 1.64 -8.84 15.39
CA HIS A 116 1.41 -7.89 16.49
C HIS A 116 2.50 -6.83 16.57
N GLU A 117 3.74 -7.16 16.21
CA GLU A 117 4.82 -6.21 16.12
C GLU A 117 4.62 -5.23 14.97
N ILE A 118 4.17 -5.70 13.80
CA ILE A 118 3.83 -4.83 12.67
C ILE A 118 2.74 -3.84 13.09
N ILE A 119 1.65 -4.32 13.70
CA ILE A 119 0.55 -3.47 14.17
C ILE A 119 1.09 -2.42 15.15
N ARG A 120 1.92 -2.83 16.13
CA ARG A 120 2.52 -1.92 17.11
C ARG A 120 3.38 -0.84 16.46
N VAL A 121 4.24 -1.21 15.52
CA VAL A 121 5.13 -0.29 14.80
C VAL A 121 4.30 0.69 13.98
N VAL A 122 3.36 0.21 13.15
CA VAL A 122 2.52 1.05 12.30
C VAL A 122 1.72 2.05 13.14
N LYS A 123 1.14 1.61 14.26
CA LYS A 123 0.43 2.51 15.17
C LYS A 123 1.32 3.60 15.75
N ALA A 124 2.54 3.24 16.16
CA ALA A 124 3.47 4.19 16.76
C ALA A 124 3.89 5.30 15.78
N ILE A 125 3.97 4.98 14.48
CA ILE A 125 4.41 5.93 13.44
C ILE A 125 3.26 6.61 12.69
N ALA A 126 2.01 6.17 12.88
CA ALA A 126 0.82 6.70 12.22
C ALA A 126 0.67 8.24 12.29
N PRO A 127 1.07 8.95 13.37
CA PRO A 127 1.01 10.41 13.40
C PRO A 127 1.72 11.11 12.23
N THR A 128 2.75 10.49 11.64
CA THR A 128 3.50 11.03 10.49
C THR A 128 2.68 11.05 9.19
N PHE A 129 1.74 10.12 9.03
CA PHE A 129 1.15 9.78 7.73
C PHE A 129 -0.31 10.19 7.61
N GLY A 130 -0.74 10.54 6.40
CA GLY A 130 -2.15 10.74 6.04
C GLY A 130 -2.87 9.45 5.66
N GLY A 131 -2.11 8.38 5.37
CA GLY A 131 -2.64 7.04 5.09
C GLY A 131 -1.57 5.97 5.14
N ILE A 132 -2.00 4.71 5.28
CA ILE A 132 -1.13 3.53 5.32
C ILE A 132 -1.49 2.60 4.15
N ASN A 133 -0.49 2.23 3.35
CA ASN A 133 -0.56 1.20 2.33
C ASN A 133 0.23 -0.03 2.80
N LEU A 134 -0.46 -1.13 3.09
CA LEU A 134 0.15 -2.42 3.39
C LEU A 134 0.47 -3.15 2.08
N GLU A 135 1.66 -3.74 1.99
CA GLU A 135 2.18 -4.31 0.75
C GLU A 135 2.99 -5.58 1.01
N ASP A 136 2.86 -6.60 0.16
CA ASP A 136 3.71 -7.81 0.16
C ASP A 136 3.77 -8.52 1.54
N ILE A 137 2.65 -8.54 2.27
CA ILE A 137 2.49 -9.26 3.54
C ILE A 137 1.74 -10.57 3.29
N LYS A 138 2.28 -11.68 3.79
CA LYS A 138 1.68 -13.00 3.55
C LYS A 138 0.29 -13.16 4.19
N SER A 139 -0.51 -14.01 3.55
CA SER A 139 -1.76 -14.54 4.10
C SER A 139 -1.47 -15.72 5.03
N PRO A 140 -2.23 -15.92 6.12
CA PRO A 140 -3.42 -15.14 6.53
C PRO A 140 -3.14 -13.90 7.38
N GLU A 141 -1.88 -13.65 7.76
CA GLU A 141 -1.51 -12.58 8.69
C GLU A 141 -1.89 -11.17 8.17
N CYS A 142 -1.81 -10.96 6.85
CA CYS A 142 -2.19 -9.70 6.21
C CYS A 142 -3.63 -9.25 6.55
N PHE A 143 -4.58 -10.19 6.65
CA PHE A 143 -5.97 -9.90 6.99
C PHE A 143 -6.09 -9.39 8.42
N PHE A 144 -5.41 -10.06 9.36
CA PHE A 144 -5.44 -9.69 10.77
C PHE A 144 -4.77 -8.33 11.00
N ILE A 145 -3.64 -8.07 10.33
CA ILE A 145 -2.93 -6.79 10.40
C ILE A 145 -3.81 -5.66 9.86
N GLU A 146 -4.36 -5.83 8.67
CA GLU A 146 -5.19 -4.80 8.04
C GLU A 146 -6.43 -4.48 8.88
N GLN A 147 -7.20 -5.50 9.26
CA GLN A 147 -8.42 -5.30 10.04
C GLN A 147 -8.12 -4.59 11.36
N THR A 148 -7.09 -5.04 12.08
CA THR A 148 -6.71 -4.45 13.38
C THR A 148 -6.28 -3.00 13.22
N LEU A 149 -5.55 -2.66 12.16
CA LEU A 149 -5.11 -1.29 11.89
C LEU A 149 -6.28 -0.39 11.48
N GLN A 150 -7.20 -0.88 10.64
CA GLN A 150 -8.43 -0.15 10.29
C GLN A 150 -9.30 0.16 11.51
N GLU A 151 -9.36 -0.75 12.49
CA GLU A 151 -10.12 -0.54 13.73
C GLU A 151 -9.44 0.43 14.71
N GLN A 152 -8.10 0.54 14.67
CA GLN A 152 -7.33 1.25 15.69
C GLN A 152 -6.73 2.59 15.24
N LEU A 153 -6.73 2.87 13.94
CA LEU A 153 -6.20 4.11 13.38
C LEU A 153 -7.33 5.05 12.93
N ASP A 154 -7.06 6.35 13.02
CA ASP A 154 -7.92 7.43 12.55
C ASP A 154 -7.63 7.85 11.09
N ILE A 155 -6.63 7.21 10.47
CA ILE A 155 -6.23 7.39 9.07
C ILE A 155 -6.56 6.15 8.24
N PRO A 156 -6.82 6.29 6.93
CA PRO A 156 -7.11 5.16 6.06
C PRO A 156 -5.96 4.16 6.01
N VAL A 157 -6.32 2.87 6.09
CA VAL A 157 -5.41 1.74 5.93
C VAL A 157 -5.93 0.87 4.79
N PHE A 158 -5.05 0.55 3.85
CA PHE A 158 -5.38 -0.16 2.62
C PHE A 158 -4.31 -1.20 2.31
N HIS A 159 -4.70 -2.44 2.08
CA HIS A 159 -3.80 -3.47 1.55
C HIS A 159 -3.93 -3.61 0.03
N ASP A 160 -2.89 -3.24 -0.73
CA ASP A 160 -2.96 -3.17 -2.19
C ASP A 160 -3.14 -4.55 -2.84
N ASP A 161 -2.38 -5.57 -2.39
CA ASP A 161 -2.50 -6.93 -2.95
C ASP A 161 -3.91 -7.52 -2.79
N GLN A 162 -4.67 -7.08 -1.78
CA GLN A 162 -6.05 -7.48 -1.56
C GLN A 162 -7.00 -6.62 -2.40
N HIS A 163 -7.16 -5.36 -2.00
CA HIS A 163 -8.24 -4.52 -2.50
C HIS A 163 -7.90 -3.90 -3.85
N GLY A 164 -6.64 -3.55 -4.10
CA GLY A 164 -6.17 -3.06 -5.40
C GLY A 164 -6.41 -4.09 -6.50
N THR A 165 -6.05 -5.35 -6.24
CA THR A 165 -6.34 -6.48 -7.13
C THR A 165 -7.84 -6.66 -7.33
N ALA A 166 -8.63 -6.62 -6.25
CA ALA A 166 -10.08 -6.79 -6.32
C ALA A 166 -10.77 -5.70 -7.15
N ILE A 167 -10.35 -4.43 -7.00
CA ILE A 167 -10.89 -3.28 -7.73
C ILE A 167 -10.62 -3.42 -9.23
N ILE A 168 -9.37 -3.69 -9.62
CA ILE A 168 -9.02 -3.78 -11.05
C ILE A 168 -9.64 -5.01 -11.71
N ALA A 169 -9.71 -6.14 -11.00
CA ALA A 169 -10.38 -7.34 -11.49
C ALA A 169 -11.89 -7.13 -11.66
N SER A 170 -12.51 -6.38 -10.76
CA SER A 170 -13.94 -6.04 -10.83
C SER A 170 -14.23 -5.11 -12.01
N ALA A 171 -13.40 -4.08 -12.21
CA ALA A 171 -13.51 -3.22 -13.39
C ALA A 171 -13.36 -4.01 -14.69
N ALA A 172 -12.39 -4.93 -14.75
CA ALA A 172 -12.21 -5.82 -15.90
C ALA A 172 -13.43 -6.72 -16.13
N LEU A 173 -13.99 -7.30 -15.06
CA LEU A 173 -15.19 -8.13 -15.16
C LEU A 173 -16.37 -7.34 -15.74
N LEU A 174 -16.64 -6.15 -15.21
CA LEU A 174 -17.74 -5.30 -15.68
C LEU A 174 -17.59 -4.98 -17.18
N ASN A 175 -16.39 -4.62 -17.64
CA ASN A 175 -16.12 -4.38 -19.06
C ASN A 175 -16.34 -5.64 -19.91
N VAL A 176 -15.93 -6.82 -19.43
CA VAL A 176 -16.14 -8.09 -20.14
C VAL A 176 -17.63 -8.43 -20.24
N LEU A 177 -18.40 -8.18 -19.18
CA LEU A 177 -19.85 -8.41 -19.19
C LEU A 177 -20.55 -7.51 -20.21
N GLU A 178 -20.15 -6.24 -20.28
CA GLU A 178 -20.66 -5.29 -21.29
C GLU A 178 -20.34 -5.77 -22.72
N VAL A 179 -19.08 -6.11 -22.99
CA VAL A 179 -18.63 -6.56 -24.33
C VAL A 179 -19.29 -7.87 -24.76
N THR A 180 -19.57 -8.77 -23.81
CA THR A 180 -20.16 -10.08 -24.11
C THR A 180 -21.68 -10.13 -23.99
N GLY A 181 -22.31 -9.05 -23.51
CA GLY A 181 -23.75 -8.99 -23.25
C GLY A 181 -24.23 -9.98 -22.19
N LYS A 182 -23.36 -10.40 -21.27
CA LYS A 182 -23.70 -11.36 -20.21
C LYS A 182 -24.20 -10.62 -18.96
N GLN A 183 -25.19 -11.20 -18.30
CA GLN A 183 -25.69 -10.68 -17.03
C GLN A 183 -24.83 -11.19 -15.87
N ILE A 184 -24.48 -10.29 -14.94
CA ILE A 184 -23.58 -10.57 -13.81
C ILE A 184 -24.11 -11.65 -12.87
N ASP A 185 -25.43 -11.81 -12.78
CA ASP A 185 -26.11 -12.81 -11.97
C ASP A 185 -26.13 -14.22 -12.62
N GLN A 186 -25.76 -14.32 -13.90
CA GLN A 186 -25.78 -15.57 -14.67
C GLN A 186 -24.40 -16.17 -14.93
N ILE A 187 -23.32 -15.44 -14.62
CA ILE A 187 -21.97 -15.95 -14.81
C ILE A 187 -21.59 -16.96 -13.73
N LYS A 188 -20.65 -17.83 -14.09
CA LYS A 188 -19.94 -18.74 -13.19
C LYS A 188 -18.48 -18.32 -13.13
N VAL A 189 -17.96 -18.12 -11.93
CA VAL A 189 -16.59 -17.65 -11.72
C VAL A 189 -15.79 -18.71 -10.98
N VAL A 190 -14.63 -19.08 -11.53
CA VAL A 190 -13.70 -20.03 -10.92
C VAL A 190 -12.41 -19.29 -10.59
N PHE A 191 -12.05 -19.26 -9.31
CA PHE A 191 -10.79 -18.74 -8.81
C PHE A 191 -9.79 -19.89 -8.68
N SER A 192 -8.64 -19.76 -9.36
CA SER A 192 -7.49 -20.63 -9.15
C SER A 192 -6.53 -19.99 -8.16
N GLY A 193 -6.68 -20.34 -6.89
CA GLY A 193 -5.96 -19.76 -5.75
C GLY A 193 -6.93 -19.27 -4.68
N ALA A 194 -6.56 -19.44 -3.42
CA ALA A 194 -7.35 -19.05 -2.24
C ALA A 194 -6.57 -18.13 -1.28
N GLY A 195 -5.67 -17.31 -1.82
CA GLY A 195 -4.90 -16.33 -1.05
C GLY A 195 -5.60 -14.97 -0.90
N ALA A 196 -4.89 -14.01 -0.32
CA ALA A 196 -5.33 -12.64 -0.04
C ALA A 196 -6.09 -11.99 -1.21
N ALA A 197 -5.44 -11.90 -2.37
CA ALA A 197 -6.01 -11.32 -3.59
C ALA A 197 -7.28 -12.02 -4.07
N ALA A 198 -7.31 -13.36 -4.06
CA ALA A 198 -8.43 -14.15 -4.57
C ALA A 198 -9.66 -14.01 -3.67
N ILE A 199 -9.47 -14.04 -2.34
CA ILE A 199 -10.54 -13.88 -1.36
C ILE A 199 -11.12 -12.46 -1.44
N ALA A 200 -10.28 -11.43 -1.47
CA ALA A 200 -10.71 -10.04 -1.62
C ALA A 200 -11.47 -9.82 -2.93
N THR A 201 -10.98 -10.37 -4.04
CA THR A 201 -11.65 -10.29 -5.36
C THR A 201 -12.99 -11.02 -5.35
N ALA A 202 -13.08 -12.21 -4.77
CA ALA A 202 -14.34 -12.95 -4.67
C ALA A 202 -15.38 -12.19 -3.84
N ASN A 203 -14.97 -11.59 -2.71
CA ASN A 203 -15.86 -10.75 -1.89
C ASN A 203 -16.35 -9.51 -2.67
N MET A 204 -15.45 -8.84 -3.39
CA MET A 204 -15.81 -7.70 -4.23
C MET A 204 -16.78 -8.12 -5.35
N PHE A 205 -16.54 -9.25 -6.02
CA PHE A 205 -17.44 -9.80 -7.04
C PHE A 205 -18.84 -10.05 -6.49
N VAL A 206 -18.94 -10.59 -5.28
CA VAL A 206 -20.24 -10.73 -4.59
C VAL A 206 -20.89 -9.37 -4.35
N SER A 207 -20.14 -8.36 -3.89
CA SER A 207 -20.70 -7.03 -3.62
C SER A 207 -21.20 -6.31 -4.88
N ILE A 208 -20.64 -6.60 -6.06
CA ILE A 208 -21.08 -6.01 -7.33
C ILE A 208 -22.18 -6.84 -8.03
N GLY A 209 -22.57 -8.00 -7.48
CA GLY A 209 -23.75 -8.75 -7.92
C GLY A 209 -23.50 -10.17 -8.42
N VAL A 210 -22.27 -10.71 -8.36
CA VAL A 210 -22.03 -12.13 -8.66
C VAL A 210 -22.62 -12.98 -7.54
N PRO A 211 -23.53 -13.94 -7.82
CA PRO A 211 -24.12 -14.76 -6.77
C PRO A 211 -23.06 -15.65 -6.14
N ARG A 212 -23.01 -15.72 -4.81
CA ARG A 212 -22.00 -16.52 -4.09
C ARG A 212 -22.03 -17.99 -4.52
N GLN A 213 -23.20 -18.56 -4.79
CA GLN A 213 -23.34 -19.94 -5.29
C GLN A 213 -22.74 -20.17 -6.68
N ASN A 214 -22.42 -19.10 -7.42
CA ASN A 214 -21.77 -19.15 -8.72
C ASN A 214 -20.25 -18.88 -8.63
N ILE A 215 -19.67 -18.89 -7.42
CA ILE A 215 -18.24 -18.73 -7.20
C ILE A 215 -17.67 -20.03 -6.68
N TRP A 216 -16.64 -20.54 -7.38
CA TRP A 216 -15.83 -21.68 -6.95
C TRP A 216 -14.41 -21.21 -6.76
N MET A 217 -13.76 -21.68 -5.70
CA MET A 217 -12.38 -21.35 -5.39
C MET A 217 -11.60 -22.63 -5.15
N THR A 218 -10.42 -22.74 -5.75
CA THR A 218 -9.52 -23.88 -5.54
C THR A 218 -8.24 -23.41 -4.89
N ASP A 219 -7.70 -24.16 -3.94
CA ASP A 219 -6.36 -23.99 -3.39
C ASP A 219 -5.42 -25.11 -3.86
N ILE A 220 -4.26 -25.25 -3.22
CA ILE A 220 -3.28 -26.30 -3.52
C ILE A 220 -3.78 -27.72 -3.21
N ALA A 221 -4.81 -27.86 -2.37
CA ALA A 221 -5.39 -29.13 -1.95
C ALA A 221 -6.64 -29.51 -2.78
N GLY A 222 -7.24 -28.56 -3.50
CA GLY A 222 -8.35 -28.80 -4.41
C GLY A 222 -9.45 -27.75 -4.28
N LEU A 223 -10.69 -28.14 -4.54
CA LEU A 223 -11.84 -27.26 -4.35
C LEU A 223 -11.98 -26.90 -2.86
N VAL A 224 -12.20 -25.62 -2.57
CA VAL A 224 -12.62 -25.15 -1.26
C VAL A 224 -14.13 -25.32 -1.18
N TYR A 225 -14.58 -26.33 -0.43
CA TYR A 225 -15.98 -26.63 -0.17
C TYR A 225 -16.19 -26.91 1.32
N HIS A 226 -17.44 -26.86 1.75
CA HIS A 226 -17.85 -27.31 3.08
C HIS A 226 -18.01 -28.82 3.11
#